data_AF-A0A661THU6-F1
#
_entry.id   AF-A0A661THU6-F1
#
_cell.length_a   1.000
_cell.length_b   1.000
_cell.length_c   1.000
_cell.angle_alpha   90.00
_cell.angle_beta   90.00
_cell.angle_gamma   90.00
#
_symmetry.space_group_name_H-M   'P 1'
#
loop_
_entity.id
_entity.type
_entity.pdbx_description
1 polymer ?
#
loop_
_entity_poly.entity_id
_entity_poly.type
_entity_poly.pdbx_seq_one_letter_code
_entity_poly.pdbx_strand_id
1 'polypeptide(L)'
;MNLNERRAKFVYESARLHAIQLKCPVIPKPWDAREQDFKEQFRELISDLCSGKRQFEDFEKAHNSWMKKYFEMGWVYGERYDPKNRIHPDLVPYNDLDPKEKVKDEVFVRLVEIAKDCIW
;
A
#
# COMPACT_ATOMS: atom_id res chain seq x y z
N MET A 1 -6.48 3.49 -20.24
CA MET A 1 -5.77 2.95 -19.06
C MET A 1 -5.02 1.71 -19.48
N ASN A 2 -3.69 1.67 -19.32
CA ASN A 2 -2.90 0.48 -19.68
C ASN A 2 -3.06 -0.66 -18.63
N LEU A 3 -2.55 -1.86 -18.91
CA LEU A 3 -2.69 -3.03 -18.03
C LEU A 3 -2.15 -2.76 -16.61
N ASN A 4 -0.95 -2.21 -16.51
CA ASN A 4 -0.31 -1.92 -15.22
C ASN A 4 -1.11 -0.90 -14.40
N GLU A 5 -1.68 0.11 -15.05
CA GLU A 5 -2.55 1.09 -14.41
C GLU A 5 -3.88 0.49 -13.96
N ARG A 6 -4.47 -0.43 -14.74
CA ARG A 6 -5.68 -1.18 -14.34
C ARG A 6 -5.43 -2.01 -13.08
N ARG A 7 -4.34 -2.79 -13.06
CA ARG A 7 -3.94 -3.60 -11.91
C ARG A 7 -3.66 -2.73 -10.68
N ALA A 8 -2.90 -1.65 -10.85
CA ALA A 8 -2.57 -0.74 -9.75
C ALA A 8 -3.82 -0.07 -9.17
N LYS A 9 -4.71 0.46 -10.03
CA LYS A 9 -5.96 1.08 -9.57
C LYS A 9 -6.85 0.07 -8.85
N PHE A 10 -6.95 -1.18 -9.33
CA PHE A 10 -7.70 -2.24 -8.66
C PHE A 10 -7.17 -2.53 -7.26
N VAL A 11 -5.85 -2.80 -7.12
CA VAL A 11 -5.25 -3.12 -5.82
C VAL A 11 -5.41 -1.97 -4.85
N TYR A 12 -5.11 -0.74 -5.28
CA TYR A 12 -5.20 0.45 -4.43
C TYR A 12 -6.63 0.72 -3.95
N GLU A 13 -7.61 0.77 -4.86
CA GLU A 13 -9.00 1.09 -4.50
C GLU A 13 -9.61 -0.01 -3.64
N SER A 14 -9.29 -1.28 -3.90
CA SER A 14 -9.80 -2.39 -3.10
C SER A 14 -9.23 -2.37 -1.67
N ALA A 15 -7.92 -2.11 -1.52
CA ALA A 15 -7.30 -1.93 -0.21
C ALA A 15 -7.89 -0.70 0.54
N ARG A 16 -8.19 0.38 -0.18
CA ARG A 16 -8.84 1.57 0.38
C ARG A 16 -10.27 1.27 0.85
N LEU A 17 -11.05 0.53 0.07
CA LEU A 17 -12.40 0.09 0.45
C LEU A 17 -12.37 -0.81 1.69
N HIS A 18 -11.41 -1.73 1.75
CA HIS A 18 -11.18 -2.56 2.93
C HIS A 18 -10.87 -1.71 4.18
N ALA A 19 -9.96 -0.73 4.06
CA ALA A 19 -9.63 0.16 5.17
C ALA A 19 -10.85 0.95 5.68
N ILE A 20 -11.74 1.40 4.78
CA ILE A 20 -13.01 2.05 5.15
C ILE A 20 -13.87 1.11 5.97
N GLN A 21 -14.03 -0.14 5.54
CA GLN A 21 -14.91 -1.10 6.19
C GLN A 21 -14.41 -1.48 7.60
N LEU A 22 -13.09 -1.54 7.80
CA LEU A 22 -12.48 -1.77 9.12
C LEU A 22 -12.41 -0.52 10.00
N LYS A 23 -12.81 0.64 9.48
CA LYS A 23 -12.70 1.95 10.16
C LYS A 23 -11.27 2.17 10.65
N CYS A 24 -10.30 1.93 9.77
CA CYS A 24 -8.90 2.13 10.09
C CYS A 24 -8.61 3.61 10.40
N PRO A 25 -7.62 3.92 11.26
CA PRO A 25 -7.28 5.29 11.61
C PRO A 25 -6.85 6.13 10.39
N VAL A 26 -6.13 5.49 9.46
CA VAL A 26 -5.69 6.11 8.21
C VAL A 26 -6.44 5.51 7.03
N ILE A 27 -7.26 6.35 6.39
CA ILE A 27 -7.93 6.05 5.13
C ILE A 27 -7.26 6.86 4.01
N PRO A 28 -6.59 6.21 3.04
CA PRO A 28 -5.99 6.91 1.91
C PRO A 28 -7.03 7.66 1.07
N LYS A 29 -6.61 8.75 0.41
CA LYS A 29 -7.44 9.44 -0.60
C LYS A 29 -7.80 8.48 -1.75
N PRO A 30 -8.93 8.69 -2.46
CA PRO A 30 -9.22 7.97 -3.70
C PRO A 30 -8.06 8.05 -4.70
N TRP A 31 -7.89 7.02 -5.54
CA TRP A 31 -6.79 6.90 -6.52
C TRP A 31 -6.68 8.17 -7.36
N ASP A 32 -7.79 8.66 -7.88
CA ASP A 32 -7.79 9.81 -8.79
C ASP A 32 -7.28 11.09 -8.10
N ALA A 33 -7.44 11.21 -6.78
CA ALA A 33 -6.96 12.32 -5.95
C ALA A 33 -5.52 12.12 -5.39
N ARG A 34 -4.84 11.02 -5.74
CA ARG A 34 -3.44 10.79 -5.36
C ARG A 34 -2.47 11.54 -6.26
N GLU A 35 -1.35 11.87 -5.65
CA GLU A 35 -0.21 12.54 -6.23
C GLU A 35 0.40 11.68 -7.35
N GLN A 36 0.90 12.32 -8.40
CA GLN A 36 1.31 11.64 -9.63
C GLN A 36 2.55 10.74 -9.43
N ASP A 37 3.50 11.24 -8.65
CA ASP A 37 4.70 10.51 -8.22
C ASP A 37 4.34 9.25 -7.41
N PHE A 38 3.35 9.33 -6.53
CA PHE A 38 2.82 8.17 -5.81
C PHE A 38 2.21 7.16 -6.78
N LYS A 39 1.38 7.61 -7.74
CA LYS A 39 0.77 6.73 -8.76
C LYS A 39 1.81 6.03 -9.61
N GLU A 40 2.92 6.69 -9.95
CA GLU A 40 4.04 6.12 -10.69
C GLU A 40 4.75 5.03 -9.90
N GLN A 41 5.16 5.33 -8.67
CA GLN A 41 5.82 4.37 -7.79
C GLN A 41 4.92 3.16 -7.50
N PHE A 42 3.64 3.38 -7.25
CA PHE A 42 2.70 2.30 -6.96
C PHE A 42 2.46 1.42 -8.20
N ARG A 43 2.36 2.01 -9.40
CA ARG A 43 2.27 1.23 -10.65
C ARG A 43 3.49 0.37 -10.89
N GLU A 44 4.69 0.89 -10.64
CA GLU A 44 5.93 0.13 -10.76
C GLU A 44 5.96 -1.05 -9.77
N LEU A 45 5.61 -0.80 -8.50
CA LEU A 45 5.52 -1.85 -7.48
C LEU A 45 4.57 -2.98 -7.91
N ILE A 46 3.36 -2.65 -8.35
CA ILE A 46 2.36 -3.64 -8.77
C ILE A 46 2.82 -4.38 -10.03
N SER A 47 3.46 -3.69 -10.97
CA SER A 47 4.04 -4.33 -12.17
C SER A 47 5.14 -5.33 -11.79
N ASP A 48 6.05 -4.95 -10.89
CA ASP A 48 7.13 -5.81 -10.41
C ASP A 48 6.58 -7.05 -9.70
N LEU A 49 5.54 -6.90 -8.88
CA LEU A 49 4.92 -8.01 -8.16
C LEU A 49 4.15 -8.94 -9.11
N CYS A 50 3.35 -8.39 -10.02
CA CYS A 50 2.60 -9.19 -10.99
C CYS A 50 3.51 -9.94 -11.98
N SER A 51 4.67 -9.36 -12.34
CA SER A 51 5.66 -10.01 -13.21
C SER A 51 6.55 -11.02 -12.49
N GLY A 52 6.53 -11.05 -11.15
CA GLY A 52 7.42 -11.88 -10.34
C GLY A 52 8.84 -11.34 -10.22
N LYS A 53 9.14 -10.14 -10.76
CA LYS A 53 10.41 -9.44 -10.53
C LYS A 53 10.59 -9.07 -9.05
N ARG A 54 9.48 -8.93 -8.32
CA ARG A 54 9.44 -8.79 -6.87
C ARG A 54 8.46 -9.79 -6.28
N GLN A 55 8.77 -10.27 -5.08
CA GLN A 55 7.88 -11.09 -4.28
C GLN A 55 8.05 -10.71 -2.80
N PHE A 56 6.97 -10.83 -2.03
CA PHE A 56 7.04 -10.75 -0.57
C PHE A 56 6.98 -12.17 -0.01
N GLU A 57 7.94 -12.52 0.83
CA GLU A 57 7.99 -13.83 1.51
C GLU A 57 6.90 -13.94 2.59
N ASP A 58 6.59 -12.80 3.24
CA ASP A 58 5.58 -12.67 4.27
C ASP A 58 5.01 -11.23 4.30
N PHE A 59 4.03 -11.01 5.18
CA PHE A 59 3.37 -9.70 5.35
C PHE A 59 4.28 -8.65 6.00
N GLU A 60 5.25 -9.08 6.83
CA GLU A 60 6.23 -8.18 7.43
C GLU A 60 7.18 -7.60 6.38
N LYS A 61 7.59 -8.38 5.37
CA LYS A 61 8.39 -7.89 4.24
C LYS A 61 7.61 -6.91 3.37
N ALA A 62 6.30 -7.13 3.20
CA ALA A 62 5.44 -6.17 2.52
C ALA A 62 5.41 -4.82 3.29
N HIS A 63 5.17 -4.88 4.61
CA HIS A 63 5.18 -3.71 5.48
C HIS A 63 6.53 -2.99 5.49
N ASN A 64 7.62 -3.73 5.67
CA ASN A 64 8.98 -3.18 5.68
C ASN A 64 9.34 -2.51 4.34
N SER A 65 8.90 -3.08 3.21
CA SER A 65 9.07 -2.45 1.90
C SER A 65 8.29 -1.14 1.80
N TRP A 66 7.08 -1.08 2.34
CA TRP A 66 6.27 0.13 2.40
C TRP A 66 6.93 1.20 3.30
N MET A 67 7.32 0.84 4.52
CA MET A 67 8.01 1.75 5.45
C MET A 67 9.27 2.34 4.85
N LYS A 68 10.11 1.50 4.24
CA LYS A 68 11.36 1.94 3.59
C LYS A 68 11.08 3.03 2.55
N LYS A 69 10.04 2.86 1.74
CA LYS A 69 9.64 3.87 0.75
C LYS A 69 9.14 5.16 1.39
N TYR A 70 8.36 5.06 2.46
CA TYR A 70 7.91 6.24 3.20
C TYR A 70 9.09 7.00 3.82
N PHE A 71 10.07 6.30 4.42
CA PHE A 71 11.29 6.93 4.91
C PHE A 71 12.13 7.58 3.80
N GLU A 72 12.30 6.92 2.64
CA GLU A 72 12.96 7.51 1.47
C GLU A 72 12.25 8.79 0.96
N MET A 73 10.92 8.82 1.09
CA MET A 73 10.09 10.00 0.80
C MET A 73 10.10 11.03 1.94
N GLY A 74 10.91 10.85 2.97
CA GLY A 74 11.05 11.78 4.11
C GLY A 74 9.86 11.76 5.08
N TRP A 75 9.10 10.68 5.12
CA TRP A 75 8.10 10.49 6.18
C TRP A 75 8.77 10.06 7.49
N VAL A 76 8.16 10.45 8.60
CA VAL A 76 8.61 10.15 9.95
C VAL A 76 7.47 9.55 10.76
N TYR A 77 7.83 8.77 11.77
CA TYR A 77 6.87 8.25 12.74
C TYR A 77 6.23 9.39 13.55
N GLY A 78 4.95 9.24 13.87
CA GLY A 78 4.27 10.01 14.91
C GLY A 78 2.83 9.53 15.10
N GLU A 79 2.30 9.71 16.31
CA GLU A 79 1.02 9.11 16.74
C GLU A 79 -0.20 9.52 15.90
N ARG A 80 -0.13 10.68 15.23
CA ARG A 80 -1.23 11.22 14.42
C ARG A 80 -0.79 11.36 12.97
N TYR A 81 -1.58 10.81 12.06
CA TYR A 81 -1.36 10.97 10.63
C TYR A 81 -1.44 12.44 10.22
N ASP A 82 -0.36 12.96 9.65
CA ASP A 82 -0.28 14.32 9.12
C ASP A 82 0.46 14.31 7.78
N PRO A 83 -0.25 14.29 6.64
CA PRO A 83 0.38 14.26 5.34
C PRO A 83 1.10 15.57 4.98
N LYS A 84 0.76 16.71 5.61
CA LYS A 84 1.45 17.98 5.34
C LYS A 84 2.87 17.96 5.90
N ASN A 85 3.02 17.37 7.09
CA ASN A 85 4.30 17.23 7.78
C ASN A 85 4.95 15.84 7.57
N ARG A 86 4.39 15.01 6.68
CA ARG A 86 4.83 13.64 6.39
C ARG A 86 4.95 12.75 7.64
N ILE A 87 3.94 12.80 8.51
CA ILE A 87 3.88 11.97 9.72
C ILE A 87 2.93 10.81 9.50
N HIS A 88 3.36 9.58 9.82
CA HIS A 88 2.53 8.39 9.73
C HIS A 88 2.64 7.50 10.98
N PRO A 89 1.52 7.07 11.60
CA PRO A 89 1.54 6.27 12.82
C PRO A 89 2.10 4.86 12.60
N ASP A 90 1.88 4.30 11.41
CA ASP A 90 2.28 2.92 11.10
C ASP A 90 3.76 2.76 10.74
N LEU A 91 4.59 3.81 10.86
CA LEU A 91 6.05 3.73 10.69
C LEU A 91 6.74 3.13 11.93
N VAL A 92 6.26 1.96 12.34
CA VAL A 92 6.72 1.14 13.47
C VAL A 92 7.01 -0.29 13.00
N PRO A 93 7.80 -1.08 13.73
CA PRO A 93 8.01 -2.49 13.42
C PRO A 93 6.69 -3.24 13.25
N TYR A 94 6.66 -4.24 12.35
CA TYR A 94 5.43 -4.98 12.03
C TYR A 94 4.74 -5.54 13.28
N ASN A 95 5.51 -6.02 14.27
CA ASN A 95 4.96 -6.56 15.52
C ASN A 95 4.19 -5.53 16.36
N ASP A 96 4.52 -4.25 16.22
CA ASP A 96 3.94 -3.14 16.98
C ASP A 96 2.73 -2.49 16.27
N LEU A 97 2.39 -2.95 15.05
CA LEU A 97 1.21 -2.48 14.34
C LEU A 97 -0.09 -2.86 15.06
N ASP A 98 -1.07 -1.97 14.97
CA ASP A 98 -2.46 -2.29 15.30
C ASP A 98 -2.90 -3.51 14.47
N PRO A 99 -3.62 -4.49 15.06
CA PRO A 99 -4.08 -5.66 14.33
C PRO A 99 -4.84 -5.34 13.04
N LYS A 100 -5.57 -4.21 12.98
CA LYS A 100 -6.27 -3.76 11.76
C LYS A 100 -5.32 -3.36 10.65
N GLU A 101 -4.15 -2.83 10.99
CA GLU A 101 -3.11 -2.45 10.03
C GLU A 101 -2.37 -3.69 9.53
N LYS A 102 -2.07 -4.67 10.40
CA LYS A 102 -1.47 -5.96 9.98
C LYS A 102 -2.31 -6.68 8.92
N VAL A 103 -3.63 -6.66 9.06
CA VAL A 103 -4.56 -7.26 8.08
C VAL A 103 -4.52 -6.52 6.73
N LYS A 104 -4.15 -5.24 6.70
CA LYS A 104 -4.02 -4.52 5.41
C LYS A 104 -2.89 -5.07 4.57
N ASP A 105 -1.75 -5.44 5.16
CA ASP A 105 -0.63 -6.04 4.43
C ASP A 105 -1.05 -7.38 3.80
N GLU A 106 -1.78 -8.21 4.56
CA GLU A 106 -2.32 -9.46 4.06
C GLU A 106 -3.31 -9.25 2.91
N VAL A 107 -4.27 -8.33 3.08
CA VAL A 107 -5.26 -8.00 2.04
C VAL A 107 -4.56 -7.45 0.81
N PHE A 108 -3.55 -6.60 0.97
CA PHE A 108 -2.77 -6.07 -0.13
C PHE A 108 -2.10 -7.18 -0.95
N VAL A 109 -1.42 -8.13 -0.31
CA VAL A 109 -0.76 -9.25 -1.00
C VAL A 109 -1.79 -10.09 -1.77
N ARG A 110 -2.93 -10.43 -1.17
CA ARG A 110 -4.00 -11.19 -1.84
C ARG A 110 -4.61 -10.42 -3.03
N LEU A 111 -4.77 -9.11 -2.92
CA LEU A 111 -5.26 -8.27 -4.02
C LEU A 111 -4.27 -8.22 -5.19
N VAL A 112 -2.96 -8.24 -4.91
CA VAL A 112 -1.92 -8.34 -5.93
C VAL A 112 -2.01 -9.66 -6.69
N GLU A 113 -2.26 -10.77 -6.00
CA GLU A 113 -2.48 -12.08 -6.63
C GLU A 113 -3.71 -12.06 -7.55
N ILE A 114 -4.84 -11.52 -7.07
CA ILE A 114 -6.04 -11.34 -7.91
C ILE A 114 -5.74 -10.45 -9.13
N ALA A 115 -4.99 -9.36 -8.94
CA ALA A 115 -4.63 -8.48 -10.06
C ALA A 115 -3.73 -9.17 -11.08
N LYS A 116 -2.81 -10.02 -10.61
CA LYS A 116 -1.91 -10.81 -11.45
C LYS A 116 -2.68 -11.83 -12.28
N ASP A 117 -3.57 -12.57 -11.65
CA ASP A 117 -4.20 -13.76 -12.23
C ASP A 117 -5.51 -13.44 -12.98
N CYS A 118 -6.23 -12.38 -12.59
CA CYS A 118 -7.58 -12.08 -13.07
C CYS A 118 -7.73 -10.77 -13.86
N ILE A 119 -6.65 -10.00 -14.03
CA ILE A 119 -6.68 -8.75 -14.81
C ILE A 119 -5.62 -8.82 -15.91
N TRP A 120 -6.07 -8.95 -17.15
CA TRP A 120 -5.27 -8.97 -18.39
C TRP A 120 -5.66 -7.83 -19.34
#